data_AF-A0A4R0D8H6-F1
#
_entry.id   AF-A0A4R0D8H6-F1
#
_cell.length_a   1.000
_cell.length_b   1.000
_cell.length_c   1.000
_cell.angle_alpha   90.00
_cell.angle_beta   90.00
_cell.angle_gamma   90.00
#
_symmetry.space_group_name_H-M   'P 1'
#
loop_
_entity.id
_entity.type
_entity.pdbx_description
1 polymer ?
#
loop_
_entity_poly.entity_id
_entity_poly.type
_entity_poly.pdbx_seq_one_letter_code
_entity_poly.pdbx_strand_id
1 'polypeptide(L)' 'MKTKITKIDPIMSEAFMNWLVKIGYRGVCHPTGETQFYCRTVNKNFPRGVAILSNGRLNKAAAQLYTEFREHLEA' A
#
# COMPACT_ATOMS: atom_id res chain seq x y z
N MET A 1 -3.10 16.84 13.43
CA MET A 1 -3.68 15.49 13.60
C MET A 1 -3.46 14.72 12.30
N LYS A 2 -2.70 13.61 12.29
CA LYS A 2 -2.53 12.81 11.06
C LYS A 2 -3.85 12.07 10.80
N THR A 3 -4.60 12.51 9.79
CA THR A 3 -5.85 11.88 9.35
C THR A 3 -5.58 10.41 9.05
N LYS A 4 -6.27 9.49 9.73
CA LYS A 4 -6.20 8.06 9.40
C LYS A 4 -6.83 7.89 8.01
N ILE A 5 -6.00 7.81 6.97
CA ILE A 5 -6.48 7.52 5.63
C ILE A 5 -7.04 6.11 5.65
N THR A 6 -8.37 6.04 5.69
CA THR A 6 -9.06 4.77 5.93
C THR A 6 -9.48 4.16 4.61
N LYS A 7 -9.71 4.97 3.57
CA LYS A 7 -10.08 4.58 2.21
C LYS A 7 -9.35 5.47 1.22
N ILE A 8 -8.78 4.88 0.18
CA ILE A 8 -8.05 5.60 -0.88
C ILE A 8 -8.92 5.78 -2.12
N ASP A 9 -8.67 6.87 -2.84
CA ASP A 9 -9.26 7.12 -4.16
C ASP A 9 -8.76 6.06 -5.18
N PRO A 10 -9.56 5.62 -6.16
CA PRO A 10 -9.15 4.60 -7.13
C PRO A 10 -7.88 4.95 -7.92
N ILE A 11 -7.71 6.19 -8.36
CA ILE A 11 -6.53 6.62 -9.12
C ILE A 11 -5.30 6.61 -8.22
N MET A 12 -5.45 7.12 -6.99
CA MET A 12 -4.37 7.07 -5.99
C MET A 12 -4.04 5.64 -5.57
N SER A 13 -5.02 4.73 -5.56
CA SER A 13 -4.81 3.31 -5.33
C SER A 13 -3.92 2.72 -6.39
N GLU A 14 -4.21 2.96 -7.66
CA GLU A 14 -3.40 2.44 -8.77
C GLU A 14 -1.97 2.99 -8.73
N ALA A 15 -1.81 4.30 -8.54
CA ALA A 15 -0.49 4.92 -8.41
C ALA A 15 0.31 4.35 -7.22
N PHE A 16 -0.35 4.14 -6.08
CA PHE A 16 0.26 3.53 -4.91
C PHE A 16 0.68 2.08 -5.15
N MET A 17 -0.17 1.27 -5.81
CA MET A 17 0.17 -0.11 -6.17
C MET A 17 1.38 -0.16 -7.11
N ASN A 18 1.46 0.74 -8.09
CA ASN A 18 2.60 0.85 -8.99
C ASN A 18 3.88 1.23 -8.25
N TRP A 19 3.79 2.16 -7.29
CA TRP A 19 4.92 2.52 -6.44
C TRP A 19 5.39 1.34 -5.56
N LEU A 20 4.47 0.57 -4.96
CA LEU A 20 4.80 -0.63 -4.19
C LEU A 20 5.59 -1.65 -5.05
N VAL A 21 5.16 -1.86 -6.29
CA VAL A 21 5.88 -2.74 -7.24
C VAL A 21 7.27 -2.19 -7.55
N LYS A 22 7.38 -0.88 -7.79
CA LYS A 22 8.66 -0.20 -8.08
C LYS A 22 9.68 -0.36 -6.95
N ILE A 23 9.25 -0.33 -5.70
CA ILE A 23 10.15 -0.52 -4.53
C ILE A 23 10.38 -2.00 -4.17
N GLY A 24 9.84 -2.94 -4.95
CA GLY A 24 10.17 -4.37 -4.85
C GLY A 24 9.12 -5.25 -4.15
N TYR A 25 7.88 -4.79 -3.98
CA TYR A 25 6.77 -5.67 -3.60
C TYR A 25 6.21 -6.41 -4.82
N ARG A 26 5.63 -7.58 -4.56
CA ARG A 26 4.81 -8.34 -5.50
C ARG A 26 3.37 -8.37 -4.98
N GLY A 27 2.43 -7.89 -5.80
CA GLY A 27 1.00 -7.92 -5.50
C GLY A 27 0.37 -9.27 -5.88
N VAL A 28 -0.50 -9.78 -5.02
CA VAL A 28 -1.35 -10.95 -5.27
C VAL A 28 -2.79 -10.54 -4.97
N CYS A 29 -3.64 -10.60 -5.99
CA CYS A 29 -5.08 -10.36 -5.86
C CYS A 29 -5.77 -11.64 -5.40
N HIS A 30 -6.48 -11.57 -4.28
CA HIS A 30 -7.26 -12.69 -3.76
C HIS A 30 -8.68 -12.69 -4.33
N PRO A 31 -9.35 -13.86 -4.40
CA PRO A 31 -10.75 -13.94 -4.83
C PRO A 31 -11.73 -13.12 -3.99
N THR A 32 -11.35 -12.79 -2.74
CA THR A 32 -12.09 -11.89 -1.83
C THR A 32 -12.01 -10.42 -2.25
N GLY A 33 -11.24 -10.10 -3.30
CA GLY A 33 -11.07 -8.77 -3.86
C GLY A 33 -10.00 -7.92 -3.18
N GLU A 34 -9.32 -8.44 -2.15
CA GLU A 34 -8.16 -7.76 -1.56
C GLU A 34 -6.87 -8.05 -2.32
N THR A 35 -5.97 -7.08 -2.34
CA THR A 35 -4.62 -7.22 -2.91
C THR A 35 -3.60 -7.21 -1.79
N GLN A 36 -2.87 -8.30 -1.64
CA GLN A 36 -1.79 -8.44 -0.67
C GLN A 36 -0.44 -8.26 -1.35
N PHE A 37 0.47 -7.58 -0.68
CA PHE A 37 1.79 -7.24 -1.19
C PHE A 37 2.88 -7.91 -0.35
N TYR A 38 3.79 -8.58 -1.06
CA TYR A 38 4.88 -9.34 -0.48
C TYR A 38 6.22 -8.81 -0.97
N CYS A 39 7.13 -8.49 -0.06
CA CYS A 39 8.52 -8.18 -0.41
C CYS A 39 9.41 -9.38 -0.07
N ARG A 40 10.37 -9.70 -0.96
CA ARG A 40 11.37 -10.75 -0.70
C ARG A 40 12.28 -10.36 0.47
N THR A 41 12.58 -9.07 0.58
CA THR A 41 13.37 -8.50 1.68
C THR A 41 12.42 -8.05 2.77
N VAL A 42 12.64 -8.52 4.00
CA VAL A 42 11.84 -8.13 5.16
C VAL A 42 12.73 -7.39 6.13
N ASN A 43 12.46 -6.10 6.32
CA ASN A 43 13.12 -5.28 7.32
C ASN A 43 12.16 -4.17 7.78
N LYS A 44 12.63 -3.27 8.66
CA LYS A 44 11.79 -2.19 9.21
C LYS A 44 11.21 -1.24 8.14
N ASN A 45 11.90 -1.09 7.01
CA ASN A 45 11.48 -0.24 5.89
C ASN A 45 10.57 -0.99 4.92
N PHE A 46 10.59 -2.33 4.93
CA PHE A 46 9.74 -3.20 4.11
C PHE A 46 8.83 -4.06 4.99
N PRO A 47 7.74 -3.49 5.54
CA PRO A 47 6.83 -4.22 6.43
C PRO A 47 6.14 -5.39 5.73
N ARG A 48 5.88 -6.46 6.49
CA ARG A 48 5.10 -7.61 6.02
C ARG A 48 3.60 -7.33 6.05
N GLY A 49 2.87 -8.09 5.23
CA GLY A 49 1.42 -8.11 5.25
C GLY A 49 0.83 -6.78 4.83
N VAL A 50 1.42 -6.11 3.85
CA VAL A 50 0.85 -4.90 3.24
C VAL A 50 -0.39 -5.33 2.45
N ALA A 51 -1.54 -4.73 2.71
CA ALA A 51 -2.78 -5.10 2.03
C ALA A 51 -3.67 -3.89 1.73
N ILE A 52 -4.25 -3.91 0.52
CA ILE A 52 -5.34 -3.05 0.08
C ILE A 52 -6.59 -3.91 0.04
N LEU A 53 -7.55 -3.60 0.90
CA LEU A 53 -8.81 -4.35 1.01
C LEU A 53 -9.72 -4.06 -0.18
N SER A 54 -10.65 -4.97 -0.46
CA SER A 54 -11.59 -4.88 -1.60
C SER A 54 -12.44 -3.61 -1.64
N ASN A 55 -12.63 -2.96 -0.49
CA ASN A 55 -13.34 -1.69 -0.37
C ASN A 55 -12.43 -0.45 -0.47
N GLY A 56 -11.18 -0.63 -0.92
CA GLY A 56 -10.17 0.43 -1.02
C GLY A 56 -9.60 0.86 0.34
N ARG A 57 -9.80 0.09 1.40
CA ARG A 57 -9.23 0.40 2.72
C ARG A 57 -7.81 -0.12 2.84
N LEU A 58 -6.95 0.65 3.49
CA LEU A 58 -5.58 0.23 3.79
C LEU A 58 -5.51 -0.42 5.17
N ASN A 59 -4.75 -1.51 5.28
CA ASN A 59 -4.35 -1.99 6.59
C ASN A 59 -3.21 -1.14 7.18
N LYS A 60 -2.80 -1.42 8.42
CA LYS A 60 -1.82 -0.57 9.14
C LYS A 60 -0.48 -0.45 8.40
N ALA A 61 0.03 -1.56 7.85
CA ALA A 61 1.28 -1.56 7.10
C ALA A 61 1.17 -0.77 5.79
N ALA A 62 0.08 -0.96 5.05
CA ALA A 62 -0.17 -0.22 3.83
C ALA A 62 -0.38 1.28 4.08
N ALA A 63 -1.04 1.67 5.17
CA ALA A 63 -1.24 3.07 5.54
C ALA A 63 0.07 3.80 5.89
N GLN A 64 1.03 3.09 6.51
CA GLN A 64 2.37 3.62 6.76
C GLN A 64 3.08 3.93 5.43
N LEU A 65 3.14 2.95 4.54
CA LEU A 65 3.77 3.09 3.21
C LEU A 65 3.05 4.12 2.34
N TYR A 66 1.73 4.24 2.45
CA TYR A 66 0.98 5.27 1.72
C TYR A 66 1.31 6.69 2.18
N THR A 67 1.72 6.86 3.45
CA THR A 67 2.18 8.17 3.93
C THR A 67 3.51 8.55 3.28
N GLU A 68 4.46 7.61 3.23
CA GLU A 68 5.75 7.79 2.54
C GLU A 68 5.57 8.02 1.03
N PHE A 69 4.67 7.26 0.39
CA PHE A 69 4.31 7.47 -1.01
C PHE A 69 3.83 8.90 -1.30
N ARG A 70 3.01 9.49 -0.42
CA ARG A 70 2.55 10.87 -0.60
C ARG A 70 3.68 11.89 -0.48
N GLU A 71 4.62 11.66 0.43
CA GLU A 71 5.81 12.50 0.56
C GLU A 71 6.65 12.51 -0.73
N HIS A 72 6.65 11.41 -1.50
CA HIS A 72 7.28 11.35 -2.83
C HIS A 72 6.50 12.04 -3.95
N LEU A 73 5.21 12.34 -3.78
CA LEU A 73 4.40 13.07 -4.78
C LEU A 73 4.47 14.59 -4.58
N GLU A 74 4.76 15.03 -3.36
CA GLU A 74 4.89 16.43 -2.98
C GLU A 74 6.32 16.98 -3.19
N ALA A 75 7.27 16.10 -3.52
CA ALA A 75 8.69 16.40 -3.78
C ALA A 75 8.99 16.48 -5.28
#